data_AF-A0A0C2F742-F1
#
_entry.id   AF-A0A0C2F742-F1
#
_cell.length_a   1.000
_cell.length_b   1.000
_cell.length_c   1.000
_cell.angle_alpha   90.00
_cell.angle_beta   90.00
_cell.angle_gamma   90.00
#
_symmetry.space_group_name_H-M   'P 1'
#
loop_
_entity.id
_entity.type
_entity.pdbx_description
1 polymer ?
#
loop_
_entity_poly.entity_id
_entity_poly.type
_entity_poly.pdbx_seq_one_letter_code
_entity_poly.pdbx_strand_id
1 'polypeptide(L)'
;MKASGLSLTLSDEEWMQEWNGIVALASPVPRRTDDSSSDSTDQIYESLEAIHVFALAHVLKRPIIVVSDTVLRNAKGEELSPVSFGGIYLPLECPSEQCH
;
A
#
# COMPACT_ATOMS: atom_id res chain seq x y z
N MET A 1 12.83 -17.78 1.98
CA MET A 1 13.32 -17.25 3.27
C MET A 1 12.11 -17.04 4.17
N LYS A 2 12.00 -17.81 5.25
CA LYS A 2 10.82 -17.87 6.13
C LYS A 2 11.03 -16.90 7.29
N ALA A 3 10.21 -15.86 7.40
CA ALA A 3 9.94 -15.23 8.69
C ALA A 3 8.99 -16.16 9.46
N SER A 4 9.52 -17.22 10.07
CA SER A 4 8.76 -18.20 10.85
C SER A 4 9.23 -18.13 12.30
N GLY A 5 8.61 -17.28 13.10
CA GLY A 5 8.96 -17.15 14.52
C GLY A 5 7.90 -16.50 15.40
N LEU A 6 6.95 -15.75 14.83
CA LEU A 6 5.86 -15.13 15.58
C LEU A 6 4.54 -15.59 14.98
N SER A 7 3.81 -16.42 15.72
CA SER A 7 2.42 -16.76 15.39
C SER A 7 1.53 -15.65 15.91
N LEU A 8 1.30 -14.63 15.09
CA LEU A 8 0.28 -13.61 15.35
C LEU A 8 -1.03 -14.10 14.74
N THR A 9 -2.05 -14.26 15.57
CA THR A 9 -3.42 -14.58 15.15
C THR A 9 -4.30 -13.43 15.58
N LEU A 10 -4.84 -12.69 14.61
CA LEU A 10 -5.80 -11.62 14.87
C LEU A 10 -7.21 -12.21 14.99
N SER A 11 -8.00 -11.63 15.87
CA SER A 11 -9.45 -11.81 15.93
C SER A 11 -10.14 -11.16 14.73
N ASP A 12 -11.40 -11.52 14.46
CA ASP A 12 -12.21 -10.89 13.40
C ASP A 12 -12.35 -9.37 13.62
N GLU A 13 -12.41 -8.93 14.89
CA GLU A 13 -12.50 -7.52 15.24
C GLU A 13 -11.20 -6.77 14.92
N GLU A 14 -10.04 -7.32 15.26
CA GLU A 14 -8.74 -6.74 14.90
C GLU A 14 -8.54 -6.72 13.38
N TRP A 15 -8.91 -7.78 12.67
CA TRP A 15 -8.89 -7.80 11.21
C TRP A 15 -9.74 -6.69 10.60
N MET A 16 -10.95 -6.49 11.12
CA MET A 16 -11.83 -5.39 10.70
C MET A 16 -11.23 -4.02 10.99
N GLN A 17 -10.56 -3.85 12.14
CA GLN A 17 -9.89 -2.59 12.49
C GLN A 17 -8.74 -2.28 11.52
N GLU A 18 -7.88 -3.25 11.22
CA GLU A 18 -6.80 -3.10 10.23
C GLU A 18 -7.36 -2.76 8.84
N TRP A 19 -8.41 -3.46 8.41
CA TRP A 19 -9.08 -3.17 7.14
C TRP A 19 -9.64 -1.74 7.08
N ASN A 20 -10.30 -1.29 8.14
CA ASN A 20 -10.83 0.07 8.22
C ASN A 20 -9.70 1.12 8.15
N GLY A 21 -8.54 0.83 8.73
CA GLY A 21 -7.34 1.67 8.62
C GLY A 21 -6.88 1.80 7.17
N ILE A 22 -6.75 0.69 6.45
CA ILE A 22 -6.39 0.66 5.02
C ILE A 22 -7.37 1.50 4.21
N VAL A 23 -8.68 1.29 4.39
CA VAL A 23 -9.71 2.04 3.67
C VAL A 23 -9.64 3.54 3.95
N ALA A 24 -9.34 3.94 5.19
CA ALA A 24 -9.20 5.35 5.56
C ALA A 24 -8.04 6.04 4.84
N LEU A 25 -6.94 5.34 4.55
CA LEU A 25 -5.81 5.89 3.78
C LEU A 25 -6.20 6.27 2.35
N ALA A 26 -7.19 5.61 1.77
CA ALA A 26 -7.70 5.92 0.42
C ALA A 26 -8.63 7.15 0.38
N SER A 27 -8.80 7.85 1.51
CA SER A 27 -9.67 9.03 1.58
C SER A 27 -9.20 10.14 0.62
N PRO A 28 -10.12 10.75 -0.15
CA PRO A 28 -9.80 11.90 -0.99
C PRO A 28 -9.73 13.21 -0.19
N VAL A 29 -9.78 13.15 1.14
CA VAL A 29 -9.64 14.31 2.02
C VAL A 29 -8.15 14.50 2.35
N PRO A 30 -7.55 15.67 2.05
CA PRO A 30 -6.16 15.94 2.39
C PRO A 30 -5.90 15.82 3.90
N ARG A 31 -4.69 15.41 4.26
CA ARG A 31 -4.23 15.36 5.65
C ARG A 31 -4.26 16.78 6.22
N ARG A 32 -4.83 16.94 7.42
CA ARG A 32 -4.83 18.23 8.11
C ARG A 32 -3.40 18.57 8.53
N THR A 33 -2.82 19.58 7.90
CA THR A 33 -1.59 20.22 8.36
C THR A 33 -1.99 21.40 9.23
N ASP A 34 -1.85 21.30 10.55
CA ASP A 34 -2.19 22.38 11.49
C ASP A 34 -1.23 23.59 11.40
N ASP A 35 -0.23 23.53 10.51
CA ASP A 35 0.73 24.63 10.30
C ASP A 35 0.14 25.74 9.44
N SER A 36 -0.41 26.71 10.16
CA SER A 36 -1.06 27.93 9.69
C SER A 36 -0.08 28.97 9.13
N SER A 37 0.91 28.60 8.30
CA SER A 37 1.93 29.57 7.84
C SER A 37 2.63 29.32 6.50
N SER A 38 2.09 28.52 5.59
CA SER A 38 2.63 28.48 4.22
C SER A 38 1.52 28.58 3.18
N ASP A 39 1.68 29.56 2.29
CA ASP A 39 0.88 29.84 1.08
C ASP A 39 1.07 28.73 0.01
N SER A 40 1.20 27.48 0.45
CA SER A 40 1.37 26.30 -0.39
C SER A 40 -0.01 25.70 -0.65
N THR A 41 -0.47 25.77 -1.90
CA THR A 41 -1.68 25.11 -2.39
C THR A 41 -1.57 23.58 -2.42
N ASP A 42 -0.49 23.01 -1.88
CA ASP A 42 -0.19 21.59 -1.96
C ASP A 42 -1.09 20.79 -1.01
N GLN A 43 -2.09 20.13 -1.60
CA GLN A 43 -2.91 19.16 -0.92
C GLN A 43 -2.09 17.89 -0.68
N ILE A 44 -1.72 17.64 0.58
CA ILE A 44 -0.97 16.43 0.96
C ILE A 44 -1.96 15.33 1.31
N TYR A 45 -1.86 14.20 0.62
CA TYR A 45 -2.68 13.01 0.86
C TYR A 45 -1.91 11.94 1.63
N GLU A 46 -2.63 10.92 2.08
CA GLU A 46 -2.00 9.76 2.70
C GLU A 46 -1.20 8.92 1.72
N SER A 47 -0.14 8.31 2.24
CA SER A 47 0.62 7.32 1.49
C SER A 47 -0.19 6.03 1.40
N LEU A 48 -0.18 5.41 0.23
CA LEU A 48 -0.93 4.20 -0.05
C LEU A 48 -0.04 2.95 0.00
N GLU A 49 -0.65 1.83 0.35
CA GLU A 49 0.00 0.52 0.45
C GLU A 49 -0.23 -0.38 -0.78
N ALA A 50 0.43 -1.54 -0.81
CA ALA A 50 0.37 -2.52 -1.91
C ALA A 50 -1.07 -2.96 -2.28
N ILE A 51 -1.97 -3.08 -1.30
CA ILE A 51 -3.38 -3.43 -1.54
C ILE A 51 -4.11 -2.38 -2.39
N HIS A 52 -3.73 -1.11 -2.29
CA HIS A 52 -4.30 -0.05 -3.12
C HIS A 52 -3.84 -0.15 -4.56
N VAL A 53 -2.61 -0.61 -4.81
CA VAL A 53 -2.12 -0.91 -6.18
C VAL A 53 -2.91 -2.08 -6.77
N PHE A 54 -3.19 -3.12 -5.97
CA PHE A 54 -4.04 -4.23 -6.38
C PHE A 54 -5.47 -3.77 -6.71
N ALA A 55 -6.07 -2.93 -5.87
CA ALA A 55 -7.39 -2.35 -6.13
C ALA A 55 -7.39 -1.47 -7.38
N LEU A 56 -6.34 -0.66 -7.59
CA LEU A 56 -6.18 0.18 -8.77
C LEU A 56 -6.07 -0.65 -10.05
N ALA A 57 -5.36 -1.78 -10.03
CA ALA A 57 -5.29 -2.70 -11.16
C ALA A 57 -6.69 -3.20 -11.59
N HIS A 58 -7.58 -3.46 -10.62
CA HIS A 58 -8.98 -3.83 -10.88
C HIS A 58 -9.78 -2.67 -11.47
N VAL A 59 -9.65 -1.45 -10.91
CA VAL A 59 -10.33 -0.25 -11.42
C VAL A 59 -9.94 0.02 -12.87
N LEU A 60 -8.66 -0.11 -13.20
CA LEU A 60 -8.14 0.11 -14.54
C LEU A 60 -8.32 -1.11 -15.47
N LYS A 61 -8.75 -2.26 -14.93
CA LYS A 61 -8.77 -3.57 -15.62
C LYS A 61 -7.46 -3.84 -16.37
N ARG A 62 -6.33 -3.54 -15.74
CA ARG A 62 -5.00 -3.59 -16.37
C ARG A 62 -3.95 -4.07 -15.36
N PRO A 63 -3.08 -5.02 -15.72
CA PRO A 63 -1.93 -5.40 -14.91
C PRO A 63 -1.03 -4.20 -14.57
N ILE A 64 -0.59 -4.10 -13.32
CA ILE A 64 0.40 -3.10 -12.87
C ILE A 64 1.67 -3.84 -12.44
N ILE A 65 2.81 -3.44 -12.99
CA ILE A 65 4.12 -4.00 -12.63
C ILE A 65 4.88 -2.93 -11.84
N VAL A 66 5.24 -3.26 -10.60
CA VAL A 66 6.01 -2.39 -9.72
C VAL A 66 7.43 -2.93 -9.62
N VAL A 67 8.40 -2.13 -10.07
CA VAL A 67 9.83 -2.42 -9.92
C VAL A 67 10.34 -1.66 -8.71
N SER A 68 10.86 -2.38 -7.72
CA SER A 68 11.34 -1.83 -6.46
C SER A 68 12.54 -2.63 -5.96
N ASP A 69 13.34 -2.02 -5.09
CA ASP A 69 14.30 -2.76 -4.28
C ASP A 69 13.58 -3.80 -3.41
N THR A 70 14.27 -4.89 -3.10
CA THR A 70 13.74 -6.02 -2.32
C THR A 70 14.06 -5.92 -0.83
N VAL A 71 14.97 -5.02 -0.44
CA VAL A 71 15.42 -4.84 0.95
C VAL A 71 15.64 -3.36 1.22
N LEU A 72 15.00 -2.86 2.28
CA LEU A 72 15.20 -1.53 2.81
C LEU A 72 16.56 -1.47 3.50
N ARG A 73 17.36 -0.44 3.18
CA ARG A 73 18.68 -0.22 3.78
C ARG A 73 18.67 1.04 4.66
N ASN A 74 19.41 0.99 5.76
CA ASN A 74 19.60 2.17 6.61
C ASN A 74 20.62 3.15 5.99
N ALA A 75 20.84 4.31 6.63
CA ALA A 75 21.79 5.32 6.15
C ALA A 75 23.26 4.84 6.07
N LYS A 76 23.60 3.72 6.73
CA LYS A 76 24.92 3.07 6.66
C LYS A 76 24.98 1.99 5.58
N GLY A 77 23.89 1.73 4.87
CA GLY A 77 23.79 0.71 3.83
C GLY A 77 23.45 -0.70 4.32
N GLU A 78 23.22 -0.88 5.63
CA GLU A 78 22.91 -2.18 6.23
C GLU A 78 21.44 -2.55 5.97
N GLU A 79 21.19 -3.84 5.76
CA GLU A 79 19.87 -4.39 5.50
C GLU A 79 18.98 -4.32 6.75
N LEU A 80 17.84 -3.64 6.64
CA LEU A 80 16.92 -3.40 7.74
C LEU A 80 15.72 -4.34 7.69
N SER A 81 15.01 -4.36 6.56
CA SER A 81 13.80 -5.18 6.39
C SER A 81 13.57 -5.51 4.91
N PRO A 82 12.92 -6.64 4.59
CA PRO A 82 12.47 -6.89 3.23
C PRO A 82 11.41 -5.87 2.82
N VAL A 83 11.37 -5.52 1.53
CA VAL A 83 10.36 -4.66 0.92
C VAL A 83 9.45 -5.53 0.05
N SER A 84 8.20 -5.69 0.48
CA SER A 84 7.19 -6.49 -0.21
C SER A 84 6.24 -5.61 -1.03
N PHE A 85 6.78 -4.67 -1.81
CA PHE A 85 6.02 -3.76 -2.67
C PHE A 85 6.27 -3.99 -4.16
N GLY A 86 7.46 -4.47 -4.54
CA GLY A 86 7.74 -4.87 -5.92
C GLY A 86 6.98 -6.14 -6.31
N GLY A 87 6.45 -6.20 -7.53
CA GLY A 87 5.68 -7.36 -8.00
C GLY A 87 4.76 -7.06 -9.18
N ILE A 88 3.92 -8.05 -9.50
CA ILE A 88 2.89 -7.97 -10.53
C ILE A 88 1.52 -8.00 -9.85
N TYR A 89 0.76 -6.93 -10.03
CA TYR A 89 -0.60 -6.79 -9.51
C TYR A 89 -1.58 -7.01 -10.66
N LEU A 90 -2.30 -8.13 -10.62
CA LEU A 90 -3.26 -8.53 -11.65
C LEU A 90 -4.70 -8.26 -11.19
N PRO A 91 -5.60 -7.84 -12.09
CA PRO A 91 -7.03 -7.72 -11.81
C PRO A 91 -7.72 -9.10 -11.78
N LEU A 92 -7.35 -9.96 -10.84
CA LEU A 92 -7.74 -11.38 -10.81
C LEU A 92 -9.25 -11.61 -10.64
N GLU A 93 -9.99 -10.65 -10.08
CA GLU A 93 -11.45 -10.73 -9.95
C GLU A 93 -12.20 -10.33 -11.25
N CYS A 94 -11.46 -9.94 -12.30
CA CYS A 94 -12.01 -9.65 -13.63
C CYS A 94 -11.68 -10.78 -14.61
N PRO A 95 -12.62 -11.21 -15.48
CA PRO A 95 -12.30 -12.10 -16.58
C PRO A 95 -11.22 -11.48 -17.49
N SER A 96 -10.23 -12.27 -17.89
CA SER A 96 -9.07 -11.79 -18.65
C SER A 96 -9.45 -11.14 -19.98
N GLU A 97 -10.56 -11.57 -20.59
CA GLU A 97 -11.10 -11.04 -21.84
C GLU A 97 -11.63 -9.61 -21.71
N GLN A 98 -11.88 -9.15 -20.48
CA GLN A 98 -12.34 -7.79 -20.17
C GLN A 98 -11.21 -6.87 -19.71
N CYS A 99 -9.97 -7.37 -19.69
CA CYS A 99 -8.79 -6.64 -19.27
C CYS A 99 -7.90 -6.29 -20.47
N HIS A 100 -7.12 -5.21 -20.30
CA HIS A 100 -6.17 -4.72 -21.31
C HIS A 100 -4.81 -5.43 -21.27
#